data_AF-A0A351T9N4-F1
#
_entry.id   AF-A0A351T9N4-F1
#
_cell.length_a   1.000
_cell.length_b   1.000
_cell.length_c   1.000
_cell.angle_alpha   90.00
_cell.angle_beta   90.00
_cell.angle_gamma   90.00
#
_symmetry.space_group_name_H-M   'P 1'
#
loop_
_entity.id
_entity.type
_entity.pdbx_description
1 polymer ?
#
loop_
_entity_poly.entity_id
_entity_poly.type
_entity_poly.pdbx_seq_one_letter_code
_entity_poly.pdbx_strand_id
1 'polypeptide(L)'
;GWTNPHEIDDMMAMALRTNDFLAGLFAGIGIRLVDFKIEFGRIYEGDLMRIVLADEISPDSCRLWDMQTNEKLDKDRFRRDMGGVSEAYQEVARRLGIAPDLESRLHQESNAAK
;
A
#
# COMPACT_ATOMS: atom_id res chain seq x y z
N GLY A 1 -29.72 -1.47 4.33
CA GLY A 1 -28.60 -1.73 3.40
C GLY A 1 -27.29 -1.51 4.14
N TRP A 2 -26.16 -1.94 3.58
CA TRP A 2 -24.84 -1.77 4.22
C TRP A 2 -24.35 -0.31 4.24
N THR A 3 -24.85 0.50 3.31
CA THR A 3 -24.51 1.92 3.12
C THR A 3 -25.71 2.67 2.55
N ASN A 4 -25.71 4.00 2.63
CA ASN A 4 -26.71 4.87 2.01
C ASN A 4 -26.12 5.67 0.82
N PRO A 5 -26.93 6.29 -0.05
CA PRO A 5 -26.42 6.99 -1.23
C PRO A 5 -25.41 8.10 -0.93
N HIS A 6 -25.61 8.89 0.14
CA HIS A 6 -24.66 9.93 0.52
C HIS A 6 -23.32 9.36 0.98
N GLU A 7 -23.34 8.26 1.72
CA GLU A 7 -22.10 7.55 2.10
C GLU A 7 -21.38 6.97 0.89
N ILE A 8 -22.13 6.46 -0.12
CA ILE A 8 -21.53 5.98 -1.37
C ILE A 8 -20.83 7.13 -2.11
N ASP A 9 -21.44 8.30 -2.19
CA ASP A 9 -20.85 9.48 -2.83
C ASP A 9 -19.56 9.92 -2.11
N ASP A 10 -19.57 9.95 -0.78
CA ASP A 10 -18.38 10.27 0.04
C ASP A 10 -17.26 9.23 -0.16
N MET A 11 -17.60 7.94 -0.16
CA MET A 11 -16.65 6.85 -0.41
C MET A 11 -16.04 6.94 -1.81
N MET A 12 -16.84 7.23 -2.84
CA MET A 12 -16.36 7.39 -4.21
C MET A 12 -15.42 8.59 -4.35
N ALA A 13 -15.80 9.75 -3.79
CA ALA A 13 -14.97 10.94 -3.81
C ALA A 13 -13.62 10.69 -3.10
N MET A 14 -13.64 10.00 -1.97
CA MET A 14 -12.43 9.66 -1.24
C MET A 14 -11.58 8.62 -2.00
N ALA A 15 -12.20 7.62 -2.63
CA ALA A 15 -11.49 6.62 -3.43
C ALA A 15 -10.74 7.23 -4.62
N LEU A 16 -11.36 8.18 -5.35
CA LEU A 16 -10.71 8.87 -6.46
C LEU A 16 -9.52 9.72 -5.99
N ARG A 17 -9.67 10.43 -4.86
CA ARG A 17 -8.56 11.20 -4.27
C ARG A 17 -7.42 10.31 -3.80
N THR A 18 -7.73 9.16 -3.21
CA THR A 18 -6.74 8.15 -2.82
C THR A 18 -6.02 7.61 -4.05
N ASN A 19 -6.74 7.33 -5.14
CA ASN A 19 -6.14 6.90 -6.41
C ASN A 19 -5.13 7.93 -6.92
N ASP A 20 -5.53 9.20 -7.02
CA ASP A 20 -4.67 10.26 -7.57
C ASP A 20 -3.40 10.42 -6.74
N PHE A 21 -3.54 10.39 -5.40
CA PHE A 21 -2.40 10.46 -4.50
C PHE A 21 -1.47 9.26 -4.62
N LEU A 22 -2.00 8.04 -4.54
CA LEU A 22 -1.19 6.81 -4.59
C LEU A 22 -0.55 6.61 -5.97
N ALA A 23 -1.27 6.90 -7.06
CA ALA A 23 -0.73 6.81 -8.41
C ALA A 23 0.44 7.77 -8.60
N GLY A 24 0.32 9.02 -8.11
CA GLY A 24 1.42 9.98 -8.12
C GLY A 24 2.60 9.55 -7.27
N LEU A 25 2.33 9.07 -6.05
CA LEU A 25 3.35 8.58 -5.11
C LEU A 25 4.16 7.42 -5.71
N PHE A 26 3.48 6.38 -6.21
CA PHE A 26 4.14 5.22 -6.79
C PHE A 26 4.86 5.55 -8.10
N ALA A 27 4.27 6.38 -8.96
CA ALA A 27 4.93 6.81 -10.18
C ALA A 27 6.22 7.59 -9.90
N GLY A 28 6.23 8.42 -8.85
CA GLY A 28 7.41 9.16 -8.41
C GLY A 28 8.60 8.27 -8.01
N ILE A 29 8.34 7.00 -7.66
CA ILE A 29 9.36 6.00 -7.31
C ILE A 29 9.48 4.88 -8.36
N GLY A 30 8.97 5.11 -9.58
CA GLY A 30 9.11 4.16 -10.70
C GLY A 30 8.24 2.91 -10.58
N ILE A 31 7.13 2.97 -9.83
CA ILE A 31 6.16 1.89 -9.69
C ILE A 31 4.83 2.32 -10.31
N ARG A 32 4.23 1.45 -11.12
CA ARG A 32 2.88 1.61 -11.64
C ARG A 32 1.89 1.01 -10.64
N LEU A 33 0.99 1.84 -10.13
CA LEU A 33 -0.23 1.39 -9.46
C LEU A 33 -1.22 0.91 -10.53
N VAL A 34 -1.44 -0.41 -10.61
CA VAL A 34 -2.36 -1.01 -11.59
C VAL A 34 -3.80 -0.89 -11.11
N ASP A 35 -4.02 -1.23 -9.84
CA ASP A 35 -5.26 -1.03 -9.08
C ASP A 35 -5.00 -1.28 -7.60
N PHE A 36 -5.99 -0.96 -6.78
CA PHE A 36 -5.97 -1.20 -5.35
C PHE A 36 -7.38 -1.43 -4.82
N LYS A 37 -7.47 -2.05 -3.63
CA LYS A 37 -8.69 -2.19 -2.85
C LYS A 37 -8.51 -1.46 -1.53
N ILE A 38 -9.52 -0.70 -1.14
CA ILE A 38 -9.60 0.02 0.13
C ILE A 38 -10.91 -0.32 0.84
N GLU A 39 -10.92 -0.17 2.15
CA GLU A 39 -12.12 -0.29 2.97
C GLU A 39 -12.43 1.03 3.67
N PHE A 40 -13.69 1.22 4.00
CA PHE A 40 -14.17 2.39 4.71
C PHE A 40 -14.88 2.00 5.99
N GLY A 41 -14.65 2.79 7.03
CA GLY A 41 -15.34 2.69 8.30
C GLY A 41 -16.21 3.91 8.56
N ARG A 42 -17.07 3.80 9.58
CA ARG A 42 -17.77 4.93 10.19
C ARG A 42 -17.11 5.25 11.51
N ILE A 43 -16.81 6.53 11.73
CA ILE A 43 -16.45 7.04 13.06
C ILE A 43 -17.58 7.96 13.54
N TYR A 44 -17.89 7.88 14.82
CA TYR A 44 -18.95 8.66 15.45
C TYR A 44 -18.34 9.60 16.50
N GLU A 45 -18.63 10.89 16.38
CA GLU A 45 -18.28 11.94 17.34
C GLU A 45 -19.60 12.53 17.88
N GLY A 46 -20.16 11.89 18.92
CA GLY A 46 -21.53 12.15 19.35
C GLY A 46 -22.54 11.72 18.30
N ASP A 47 -23.43 12.62 17.89
CA ASP A 47 -24.41 12.36 16.82
C ASP A 47 -23.84 12.56 15.40
N LEU A 48 -22.60 13.03 15.28
CA LEU A 48 -21.94 13.22 13.98
C LEU A 48 -21.29 11.92 13.52
N MET A 49 -21.63 11.49 12.31
CA MET A 49 -21.01 10.34 11.65
C MET A 49 -20.13 10.83 10.50
N ARG A 50 -18.92 10.29 10.40
CA ARG A 50 -18.02 10.52 9.27
C ARG A 50 -17.53 9.20 8.69
N ILE A 51 -17.47 9.15 7.36
CA ILE A 51 -16.79 8.07 6.64
C ILE A 51 -15.28 8.32 6.71
N VAL A 52 -14.53 7.27 7.01
CA VAL A 52 -13.06 7.29 7.09
C VAL A 52 -12.48 6.14 6.29
N LEU A 53 -11.35 6.39 5.63
CA LEU A 53 -10.52 5.34 5.04
C LEU A 53 -9.96 4.45 6.16
N ALA A 54 -10.02 3.13 5.97
CA ALA A 54 -9.63 2.13 6.96
C ALA A 54 -8.80 1.00 6.31
N ASP A 55 -8.56 -0.07 7.08
CA ASP A 55 -7.78 -1.26 6.68
C ASP A 55 -6.31 -0.89 6.36
N GLU A 56 -5.75 -1.44 5.28
CA GLU A 56 -4.34 -1.28 4.91
C GLU A 56 -4.12 -0.87 3.45
N ILE A 57 -3.04 -0.12 3.23
CA ILE A 57 -2.47 0.15 1.92
C ILE A 57 -1.12 -0.53 1.87
N SER A 58 -1.05 -1.66 1.17
CA SER A 58 0.11 -2.56 1.15
C SER A 58 0.24 -3.22 -0.23
N PRO A 59 1.35 -3.92 -0.53
CA PRO A 59 1.44 -4.78 -1.71
C PRO A 59 0.47 -5.98 -1.68
N ASP A 60 -0.24 -6.23 -0.56
CA ASP A 60 -1.36 -7.18 -0.51
C ASP A 60 -2.65 -6.58 -1.10
N SER A 61 -2.93 -5.31 -0.80
CA SER A 61 -4.13 -4.59 -1.23
C SER A 61 -3.95 -3.80 -2.54
N CYS A 62 -2.72 -3.64 -3.04
CA CYS A 62 -2.39 -2.93 -4.27
C CYS A 62 -1.65 -3.83 -5.27
N ARG A 63 -2.00 -3.75 -6.57
CA ARG A 63 -1.17 -4.31 -7.64
C ARG A 63 -0.14 -3.29 -8.09
N LEU A 64 1.14 -3.61 -7.90
CA LEU A 64 2.28 -2.69 -8.01
C LEU A 64 3.30 -3.28 -8.97
N TRP A 65 3.47 -2.68 -10.14
CA TRP A 65 4.38 -3.20 -11.16
C TRP A 65 5.53 -2.23 -11.40
N ASP A 66 6.75 -2.74 -11.52
CA ASP A 66 7.89 -1.93 -11.92
C ASP A 66 7.64 -1.30 -13.30
N MET A 67 7.85 0.01 -13.43
CA MET A 67 7.54 0.72 -14.67
C MET A 67 8.49 0.40 -15.83
N GLN A 68 9.70 -0.06 -15.55
CA GLN A 68 10.73 -0.36 -16.56
C GLN A 68 10.66 -1.83 -17.00
N THR A 69 10.56 -2.75 -16.04
CA THR A 69 10.63 -4.19 -16.30
C THR A 69 9.25 -4.85 -16.39
N ASN A 70 8.20 -4.16 -15.94
CA ASN A 70 6.86 -4.72 -15.76
C ASN A 70 6.83 -5.92 -14.78
N GLU A 71 7.85 -6.02 -13.92
CA GLU A 71 7.92 -6.99 -12.84
C GLU A 71 6.85 -6.70 -11.79
N LYS A 72 6.19 -7.75 -11.27
CA LYS A 72 5.19 -7.61 -10.22
C LYS A 72 5.88 -7.51 -8.86
N LEU A 73 5.54 -6.48 -8.09
CA LEU A 73 6.07 -6.20 -6.77
C LEU A 73 5.03 -6.42 -5.66
N ASP A 74 3.93 -7.11 -6.00
CA ASP A 74 2.75 -7.29 -5.15
C ASP A 74 2.41 -8.77 -4.92
N LYS A 75 1.32 -9.02 -4.19
CA LYS A 75 0.82 -10.37 -3.85
C LYS A 75 0.54 -11.27 -5.06
N ASP A 76 0.44 -10.75 -6.28
CA ASP A 76 0.39 -11.59 -7.49
C ASP A 76 1.60 -12.52 -7.61
N ARG A 77 2.75 -12.15 -7.03
CA ARG A 77 3.91 -13.06 -6.99
C ARG A 77 3.60 -14.35 -6.24
N PHE A 78 2.83 -14.27 -5.15
CA PHE A 78 2.34 -15.44 -4.43
C PHE A 78 1.22 -16.13 -5.22
N ARG A 79 0.24 -15.38 -5.72
CA ARG A 79 -0.92 -15.95 -6.45
C ARG A 79 -0.55 -16.72 -7.71
N ARG A 80 0.61 -16.39 -8.30
CA ARG A 80 1.11 -16.97 -9.56
C ARG A 80 2.39 -17.78 -9.38
N ASP A 81 2.73 -18.16 -8.15
CA ASP A 81 3.91 -18.98 -7.81
C ASP A 81 5.24 -18.44 -8.39
N MET A 82 5.40 -17.11 -8.45
CA MET A 82 6.58 -16.45 -9.03
C MET A 82 7.77 -16.40 -8.05
N GLY A 83 7.57 -16.79 -6.79
CA GLY A 83 8.54 -16.64 -5.72
C GLY A 83 8.90 -15.18 -5.42
N GLY A 84 9.86 -14.95 -4.53
CA GLY A 84 10.42 -13.61 -4.30
C GLY A 84 9.45 -12.59 -3.69
N VAL A 85 8.45 -13.04 -2.91
CA VAL A 85 7.38 -12.17 -2.38
C VAL A 85 7.97 -11.18 -1.37
N SER A 86 8.78 -11.65 -0.43
CA SER A 86 9.40 -10.82 0.60
C SER A 86 10.34 -9.78 0.01
N GLU A 87 11.12 -10.17 -1.00
CA GLU A 87 12.07 -9.33 -1.72
C GLU A 87 11.35 -8.22 -2.49
N ALA A 88 10.23 -8.55 -3.15
CA ALA A 88 9.38 -7.57 -3.80
C ALA A 88 8.83 -6.53 -2.80
N TYR A 89 8.42 -6.96 -1.62
CA TYR A 89 7.84 -6.06 -0.60
C TYR A 89 8.93 -5.16 -0.01
N GLN A 90 10.13 -5.71 0.21
CA GLN A 90 11.31 -4.95 0.62
C GLN A 90 11.69 -3.92 -0.44
N GLU A 91 11.59 -4.25 -1.73
CA GLU A 91 11.88 -3.31 -2.80
C GLU A 91 10.88 -2.14 -2.82
N VAL A 92 9.59 -2.41 -2.63
CA VAL A 92 8.57 -1.35 -2.47
C VAL A 92 8.91 -0.45 -1.26
N ALA A 93 9.20 -1.05 -0.11
CA ALA A 93 9.56 -0.31 1.10
C ALA A 93 10.85 0.52 0.94
N ARG A 94 11.86 -0.04 0.27
CA ARG A 94 13.14 0.64 -0.03
C ARG A 94 12.92 1.86 -0.92
N ARG A 95 12.11 1.71 -1.98
CA ARG A 95 11.80 2.83 -2.89
C ARG A 95 10.96 3.92 -2.23
N LEU A 96 10.06 3.55 -1.31
CA LEU A 96 9.31 4.49 -0.47
C LEU A 96 10.16 5.15 0.62
N GLY A 97 11.40 4.69 0.85
CA GLY A 97 12.25 5.20 1.91
C GLY A 97 11.79 4.84 3.33
N ILE A 98 10.99 3.78 3.47
CA ILE A 98 10.42 3.31 4.76
C ILE A 98 11.02 1.99 5.22
N ALA A 99 12.00 1.45 4.48
CA ALA A 99 12.74 0.28 4.91
C ALA A 99 13.46 0.64 6.22
N PRO A 100 13.24 -0.08 7.33
CA PRO A 100 13.97 0.15 8.57
C PRO A 100 15.46 -0.02 8.27
N ASP A 101 16.30 0.92 8.73
CA ASP A 101 17.74 0.97 8.44
C ASP A 101 18.36 -0.43 8.46
N LEU A 102 18.58 -0.98 7.26
CA LEU A 102 19.31 -2.22 7.11
C LEU A 102 20.72 -2.05 7.70
N GLU A 103 21.25 -0.82 7.66
CA GLU A 103 22.51 -0.41 8.29
C GLU A 103 22.50 -0.59 9.82
N SER A 104 21.36 -0.32 10.48
CA SER A 104 21.22 -0.52 11.93
C SER A 104 21.25 -1.99 12.32
N ARG A 105 20.71 -2.88 11.46
CA ARG A 105 20.72 -4.34 11.69
C ARG A 105 22.10 -4.94 11.43
N LEU A 106 22.81 -4.48 10.39
CA LEU A 106 24.20 -4.88 10.12
C LEU A 106 25.16 -4.42 11.22
N HIS A 107 24.96 -3.22 11.79
CA HIS A 107 25.75 -2.74 12.94
C HIS A 107 25.49 -3.56 14.22
N GLN A 108 24.27 -4.04 14.45
CA GLN A 108 23.94 -4.87 15.60
C GLN A 108 24.52 -6.29 15.48
N GLU A 109 24.46 -6.90 14.30
CA GLU A 109 25.03 -8.24 14.06
C GLU A 109 26.56 -8.26 14.13
N SER A 110 27.24 -7.20 13.65
CA SER A 110 28.69 -7.06 13.75
C SER A 110 29.19 -6.91 15.21
N ASN A 111 28.37 -6.32 16.08
CA ASN A 111 28.69 -6.15 17.51
C ASN A 111 28.27 -7.36 18.36
N ALA A 112 27.31 -8.17 17.93
CA ALA A 112 26.90 -9.40 18.62
C ALA A 112 27.83 -10.60 18.32
N ALA A 113 28.60 -10.53 17.22
CA ALA A 113 29.58 -11.53 16.82
C ALA A 113 31.01 -11.28 17.34
N LYS A 114 31.20 -10.28 18.21
CA LYS A 114 32.42 -10.00 18.97
C LYS A 114 32.19 -10.29 20.45
#